data_AF-A0A0Q6X8T5-F1
#
_entry.id   AF-A0A0Q6X8T5-F1
#
_cell.length_a   1.000
_cell.length_b   1.000
_cell.length_c   1.000
_cell.angle_alpha   90.00
_cell.angle_beta   90.00
_cell.angle_gamma   90.00
#
_symmetry.space_group_name_H-M   'P 1'
#
loop_
_entity.id
_entity.type
_entity.pdbx_description
1 polymer ?
#
loop_
_entity_poly.entity_id
_entity_poly.type
_entity_poly.pdbx_seq_one_letter_code
_entity_poly.pdbx_strand_id
1 'polypeptide(L)'
;MDPVVALYQSVKEKFPALSVRADAFHKTRWEDMLDIGAEYAWFEALADALNDEMRRGIPYQTHKALFEYIAGAYTAGSTAVKQCIDVSFVENLFWQIPSERCAPYWKAVPSAIKELYLDFHHREP
;
A
#
# COMPACT_ATOMS: atom_id res chain seq x y z
N MET A 1 5.15 4.81 21.55
CA MET A 1 4.52 3.94 20.55
C MET A 1 5.22 4.21 19.24
N ASP A 2 5.70 3.17 18.54
CA ASP A 2 6.33 3.34 17.23
C ASP A 2 5.29 3.92 16.24
N PRO A 3 5.62 5.00 15.50
CA PRO A 3 4.67 5.65 14.60
C PRO A 3 4.26 4.76 13.41
N VAL A 4 5.09 3.81 12.99
CA VAL A 4 4.75 2.83 11.94
C VAL A 4 3.78 1.79 12.50
N VAL A 5 3.99 1.33 13.73
CA VAL A 5 3.04 0.43 14.43
C VAL A 5 1.67 1.11 14.59
N ALA A 6 1.65 2.40 14.95
CA ALA A 6 0.42 3.17 15.06
C ALA A 6 -0.30 3.31 13.70
N LEU A 7 0.45 3.54 12.62
CA LEU A 7 -0.12 3.59 11.27
C LEU A 7 -0.72 2.22 10.88
N TYR A 8 0.04 1.14 11.06
CA TYR A 8 -0.39 -0.23 10.81
C TYR A 8 -1.71 -0.55 11.52
N GLN A 9 -1.78 -0.33 12.82
CA GLN A 9 -2.99 -0.57 13.62
C GLN A 9 -4.17 0.27 13.10
N SER A 10 -3.94 1.55 12.80
CA SER A 10 -5.00 2.43 12.31
C SER A 10 -5.53 2.03 10.93
N VAL A 11 -4.65 1.55 10.03
CA VAL A 11 -5.10 1.00 8.73
C VAL A 11 -5.98 -0.24 8.97
N LYS A 12 -5.59 -1.14 9.87
CA LYS A 12 -6.37 -2.35 10.20
C LYS A 12 -7.74 -2.05 10.76
N GLU A 13 -7.84 -1.03 11.61
CA GLU A 13 -9.12 -0.60 12.17
C GLU A 13 -10.03 0.08 11.14
N LYS A 14 -9.46 0.92 10.27
CA LYS A 14 -10.22 1.71 9.29
C LYS A 14 -10.63 0.93 8.04
N PHE A 15 -9.82 -0.06 7.63
CA PHE A 15 -9.98 -0.78 6.36
C PHE A 15 -9.99 -2.31 6.56
N PRO A 16 -10.82 -2.85 7.47
CA PRO A 16 -10.72 -4.24 7.93
C PRO A 16 -10.86 -5.27 6.80
N ALA A 17 -11.71 -5.02 5.79
CA ALA A 17 -11.90 -5.93 4.68
C ALA A 17 -10.61 -6.12 3.84
N LEU A 18 -9.88 -5.04 3.59
CA LEU A 18 -8.61 -5.10 2.87
C LEU A 18 -7.49 -5.62 3.76
N SER A 19 -7.51 -5.27 5.05
CA SER A 19 -6.53 -5.76 6.02
C SER A 19 -6.57 -7.28 6.18
N VAL A 20 -7.75 -7.90 6.14
CA VAL A 20 -7.87 -9.37 6.14
C VAL A 20 -7.16 -9.98 4.92
N ARG A 21 -7.20 -9.31 3.76
CA ARG A 21 -6.49 -9.78 2.57
C ARG A 21 -4.99 -9.58 2.67
N ALA A 22 -4.54 -8.40 3.14
CA ALA A 22 -3.14 -8.13 3.40
C ALA A 22 -2.57 -9.15 4.42
N ASP A 23 -3.32 -9.48 5.47
CA ASP A 23 -2.96 -10.51 6.45
C ASP A 23 -2.75 -11.88 5.79
N ALA A 24 -3.60 -12.24 4.81
CA ALA A 24 -3.44 -13.49 4.06
C ALA A 24 -2.15 -13.49 3.21
N PHE A 25 -1.87 -12.41 2.48
CA PHE A 25 -0.62 -12.27 1.71
C PHE A 25 0.61 -12.29 2.63
N HIS A 26 0.55 -11.57 3.75
CA HIS A 26 1.63 -11.51 4.73
C HIS A 26 1.91 -12.90 5.30
N LYS A 27 0.87 -13.62 5.71
CA LYS A 27 1.01 -14.98 6.23
C LYS A 27 1.59 -15.94 5.19
N THR A 28 1.12 -15.88 3.94
CA THR A 28 1.63 -16.75 2.87
C THR A 28 3.11 -16.51 2.56
N ARG A 29 3.57 -15.26 2.65
CA ARG A 29 4.94 -14.90 2.26
C ARG A 29 5.95 -15.06 3.39
N TRP A 30 5.54 -14.87 4.64
CA TRP A 30 6.46 -14.88 5.78
C TRP A 30 6.20 -15.93 6.85
N GLU A 31 5.10 -16.71 6.81
CA GLU A 31 4.81 -17.84 7.72
C GLU A 31 5.22 -17.63 9.20
N ASP A 32 4.92 -16.45 9.76
CA ASP A 32 5.25 -16.05 11.14
C ASP A 32 6.75 -15.89 11.47
N MET A 33 7.64 -15.78 10.46
CA MET A 33 9.10 -15.66 10.62
C MET A 33 9.62 -14.24 10.97
N LEU A 34 8.73 -13.25 11.13
CA LEU A 34 9.15 -11.84 11.34
C LEU A 34 8.91 -11.40 12.79
N ASP A 35 10.00 -11.32 13.56
CA ASP A 35 9.99 -10.76 14.92
C ASP A 35 10.15 -9.22 14.92
N ILE A 36 10.81 -8.64 13.91
CA ILE A 36 11.08 -7.20 13.78
C ILE A 36 10.79 -6.77 12.33
N GLY A 37 10.13 -5.61 12.15
CA GLY A 37 9.81 -5.09 10.82
C GLY A 37 8.59 -5.75 10.16
N ALA A 38 7.80 -6.50 10.94
CA ALA A 38 6.56 -7.12 10.48
C ALA A 38 5.59 -6.09 9.88
N GLU A 39 5.59 -4.85 10.36
CA GLU A 39 4.75 -3.78 9.82
C GLU A 39 5.18 -3.36 8.41
N TYR A 40 6.48 -3.27 8.14
CA TYR A 40 6.99 -2.97 6.80
C TYR A 40 6.60 -4.08 5.83
N ALA A 41 6.87 -5.33 6.18
CA ALA A 41 6.44 -6.49 5.39
C ALA A 41 4.92 -6.54 5.19
N TRP A 42 4.14 -6.12 6.20
CA TRP A 42 2.70 -6.04 6.06
C TRP A 42 2.24 -4.95 5.08
N PHE A 43 2.94 -3.82 5.00
CA PHE A 43 2.65 -2.80 3.98
C PHE A 43 2.99 -3.28 2.56
N GLU A 44 4.00 -4.13 2.39
CA GLU A 44 4.23 -4.83 1.12
C GLU A 44 3.04 -5.75 0.79
N ALA A 45 2.57 -6.53 1.77
CA ALA A 45 1.41 -7.40 1.61
C ALA A 45 0.12 -6.62 1.32
N LEU A 46 -0.02 -5.40 1.85
CA LEU A 46 -1.13 -4.50 1.54
C LEU A 46 -1.09 -4.06 0.07
N ALA A 47 0.10 -3.73 -0.45
CA ALA A 47 0.26 -3.43 -1.87
C ALA A 47 -0.08 -4.65 -2.73
N ASP A 48 0.33 -5.85 -2.34
CA ASP A 48 -0.03 -7.10 -3.03
C ASP A 48 -1.54 -7.36 -3.04
N ALA A 49 -2.23 -7.09 -1.92
CA ALA A 49 -3.69 -7.19 -1.85
C ALA A 49 -4.38 -6.22 -2.81
N LEU A 50 -3.90 -4.98 -2.90
CA LEU A 50 -4.41 -4.00 -3.87
C LEU A 50 -4.10 -4.42 -5.32
N ASN A 51 -2.90 -4.97 -5.57
CA ASN A 51 -2.52 -5.44 -6.89
C ASN A 51 -3.42 -6.59 -7.36
N ASP A 52 -3.81 -7.51 -6.46
CA ASP A 52 -4.82 -8.55 -6.76
C ASP A 52 -6.18 -7.96 -7.13
N GLU A 53 -6.63 -6.91 -6.44
CA GLU A 53 -7.91 -6.25 -6.71
C GLU A 53 -7.92 -5.38 -7.96
N MET A 54 -6.75 -4.85 -8.37
CA MET A 54 -6.55 -4.14 -9.63
C MET A 54 -6.45 -5.09 -10.83
N ARG A 55 -5.75 -6.23 -10.69
CA ARG A 55 -6.11 -7.47 -11.43
C ARG A 55 -7.56 -7.80 -11.06
N ARG A 56 -8.31 -8.78 -11.54
CA ARG A 56 -9.79 -8.88 -11.22
C ARG A 56 -10.71 -7.68 -11.60
N GLY A 57 -10.22 -6.45 -11.77
CA GLY A 57 -10.97 -5.28 -12.24
C GLY A 57 -11.81 -4.55 -11.19
N ILE A 58 -11.45 -4.60 -9.90
CA ILE A 58 -12.15 -3.82 -8.88
C ILE A 58 -11.87 -2.33 -9.10
N PRO A 59 -12.89 -1.45 -9.13
CA PRO A 59 -12.70 -0.04 -9.44
C PRO A 59 -11.97 0.72 -8.31
N TYR A 60 -11.17 1.73 -8.68
CA TYR A 60 -10.45 2.59 -7.73
C TYR A 60 -11.33 3.16 -6.62
N GLN A 61 -12.62 3.43 -6.92
CA GLN A 61 -13.55 3.98 -5.95
C GLN A 61 -13.69 3.13 -4.68
N THR A 62 -13.48 1.81 -4.77
CA THR A 62 -13.45 0.90 -3.62
C THR A 62 -12.26 1.16 -2.70
N HIS A 63 -11.11 1.57 -3.25
CA HIS A 63 -9.85 1.76 -2.51
C HIS A 63 -9.50 3.24 -2.28
N LYS A 64 -10.30 4.16 -2.82
CA LYS A 64 -10.08 5.61 -2.75
C LYS A 64 -9.78 6.08 -1.32
N ALA A 65 -10.60 5.67 -0.35
CA ALA A 65 -10.46 6.09 1.04
C ALA A 65 -9.12 5.64 1.65
N LEU A 66 -8.60 4.46 1.28
CA LEU A 66 -7.28 4.00 1.71
C LEU A 66 -6.18 4.85 1.09
N PHE A 67 -6.21 5.07 -0.23
CA PHE A 67 -5.19 5.87 -0.91
C PHE A 67 -5.14 7.31 -0.36
N GLU A 68 -6.29 7.93 -0.12
CA GLU A 68 -6.37 9.25 0.52
C GLU A 68 -5.82 9.23 1.95
N TYR A 69 -6.10 8.17 2.71
CA TYR A 69 -5.58 8.00 4.06
C TYR A 69 -4.05 7.84 4.08
N ILE A 70 -3.50 6.98 3.21
CA ILE A 70 -2.06 6.76 3.10
C ILE A 70 -1.36 8.03 2.60
N ALA A 71 -1.93 8.75 1.64
CA ALA A 71 -1.37 10.04 1.18
C ALA A 71 -1.35 11.10 2.31
N GLY A 72 -2.40 11.15 3.13
CA GLY A 72 -2.44 12.01 4.32
C GLY A 72 -1.39 11.60 5.36
N ALA A 73 -1.27 10.30 5.63
CA ALA A 73 -0.26 9.76 6.54
C ALA A 73 1.17 10.02 6.04
N TYR A 74 1.42 9.92 4.74
CA TYR A 74 2.71 10.29 4.14
C TYR A 74 2.98 11.79 4.34
N THR A 75 2.02 12.65 4.04
CA THR A 75 2.22 14.11 4.11
C THR A 75 2.51 14.58 5.54
N ALA A 76 1.74 14.10 6.52
CA ALA A 76 1.80 14.54 7.91
C ALA A 76 2.70 13.66 8.81
N GLY A 77 3.12 12.49 8.33
CA GLY A 77 3.83 11.49 9.12
C GLY A 77 5.27 11.87 9.46
N SER A 78 5.83 11.16 10.44
CA SER A 78 7.25 11.21 10.75
C SER A 78 8.10 10.62 9.63
N THR A 79 9.41 10.84 9.67
CA THR A 79 10.36 10.23 8.71
C THR A 79 10.18 8.71 8.60
N ALA A 80 9.97 8.01 9.71
CA ALA A 80 9.75 6.56 9.71
C ALA A 80 8.46 6.15 8.99
N VAL A 81 7.37 6.91 9.17
CA VAL A 81 6.11 6.65 8.44
C VAL A 81 6.27 6.93 6.95
N LYS A 82 6.92 8.04 6.59
CA LYS A 82 7.18 8.38 5.19
C LYS A 82 8.01 7.29 4.51
N GLN A 83 9.08 6.85 5.17
CA GLN A 83 9.95 5.80 4.67
C GLN A 83 9.21 4.47 4.52
N CYS A 84 8.39 4.07 5.50
CA CYS A 84 7.57 2.86 5.41
C CYS A 84 6.61 2.89 4.21
N ILE A 85 5.91 4.02 4.01
CA ILE A 85 4.99 4.17 2.87
C ILE A 85 5.76 4.10 1.55
N ASP A 86 6.90 4.79 1.46
CA ASP A 86 7.73 4.80 0.26
C ASP A 86 8.22 3.38 -0.08
N VAL A 87 9.07 2.81 0.79
CA VAL A 87 9.82 1.58 0.45
C VAL A 87 9.01 0.30 0.53
N SER A 88 7.98 0.24 1.38
CA SER A 88 7.22 -1.00 1.56
C SER A 88 5.88 -0.97 0.83
N PHE A 89 5.20 0.17 0.78
CA PHE A 89 3.91 0.24 0.09
C PHE A 89 4.07 0.66 -1.38
N VAL A 90 4.68 1.80 -1.65
CA VAL A 90 4.70 2.39 -3.01
C VAL A 90 5.55 1.59 -3.99
N GLU A 91 6.76 1.17 -3.60
CA GLU A 91 7.63 0.36 -4.46
C GLU A 91 6.99 -0.98 -4.91
N ASN A 92 6.00 -1.46 -4.16
CA ASN A 92 5.29 -2.71 -4.43
C ASN A 92 3.94 -2.51 -5.13
N LEU A 93 3.48 -1.27 -5.35
CA LEU A 93 2.22 -1.00 -6.06
C LEU A 93 2.35 -1.27 -7.56
N PHE A 94 1.22 -1.59 -8.19
CA PHE A 94 1.09 -1.86 -9.63
C PHE A 94 1.96 -3.01 -10.15
N TRP A 95 2.47 -3.85 -9.26
CA TRP A 95 3.34 -4.96 -9.64
C TRP A 95 2.59 -6.03 -10.45
N GLN A 96 3.08 -6.29 -11.66
CA GLN A 96 2.54 -7.28 -12.60
C GLN A 96 1.04 -7.09 -12.89
N ILE A 97 0.65 -5.84 -13.14
CA ILE A 97 -0.70 -5.49 -13.54
C ILE A 97 -0.67 -5.01 -15.00
N PRO A 98 -1.56 -5.50 -15.87
CA PRO A 98 -1.69 -4.97 -17.23
C PRO A 98 -2.00 -3.46 -17.21
N SER A 99 -1.33 -2.68 -18.06
CA SER A 99 -1.43 -1.20 -18.09
C SER A 99 -2.87 -0.69 -18.26
N GLU A 100 -3.70 -1.40 -19.02
CA GLU A 100 -5.14 -1.13 -19.18
C GLU A 100 -5.93 -1.16 -17.85
N ARG A 101 -5.47 -1.96 -16.87
CA ARG A 101 -6.04 -2.03 -15.52
C ARG A 101 -5.39 -1.02 -14.58
N CYS A 102 -4.13 -0.65 -14.80
CA CYS A 102 -3.45 0.42 -14.07
C CYS A 102 -4.04 1.79 -14.40
N ALA A 103 -4.35 2.07 -15.67
CA ALA A 103 -4.68 3.41 -16.13
C ALA A 103 -5.84 4.11 -15.38
N PRO A 104 -6.96 3.44 -15.05
CA PRO A 104 -8.03 4.05 -14.24
C PRO A 104 -7.57 4.39 -12.81
N TYR A 105 -6.76 3.54 -12.21
CA TYR A 105 -6.16 3.79 -10.89
C TYR A 105 -5.17 4.93 -10.96
N TRP A 106 -4.21 4.86 -11.89
CA TRP A 106 -3.16 5.86 -12.05
C TRP A 106 -3.73 7.26 -12.24
N LYS A 107 -4.85 7.43 -12.94
CA LYS A 107 -5.52 8.74 -13.06
C LYS A 107 -6.01 9.30 -11.74
N ALA A 108 -6.49 8.44 -10.83
CA ALA A 108 -7.21 8.84 -9.62
C ALA A 108 -6.40 8.79 -8.32
N VAL A 109 -5.26 8.09 -8.30
CA VAL A 109 -4.34 8.02 -7.15
C VAL A 109 -3.87 9.44 -6.74
N PRO A 110 -3.70 9.74 -5.45
CA PRO A 110 -3.20 11.04 -4.99
C PRO A 110 -1.81 11.39 -5.54
N SER A 111 -1.56 12.67 -5.86
CA SER A 111 -0.29 13.12 -6.46
C SER A 111 0.93 12.74 -5.63
N ALA A 112 0.87 12.88 -4.31
CA ALA A 112 1.97 12.51 -3.42
C ALA A 112 2.41 11.04 -3.57
N ILE A 113 1.46 10.13 -3.82
CA ILE A 113 1.77 8.71 -4.05
C ILE A 113 2.32 8.49 -5.46
N LYS A 114 1.81 9.22 -6.46
CA LYS A 114 2.36 9.17 -7.82
C LYS A 114 3.79 9.67 -7.89
N GLU A 115 4.11 10.73 -7.16
CA GLU A 115 5.45 11.31 -7.10
C GLU A 115 6.45 10.28 -6.55
N LEU A 116 6.15 9.65 -5.40
CA LEU A 116 6.94 8.55 -4.87
C LEU A 116 7.13 7.41 -5.88
N TYR A 117 6.04 7.01 -6.54
CA TYR A 117 6.08 5.93 -7.53
C TYR A 117 7.01 6.28 -8.71
N LEU A 118 6.91 7.50 -9.24
CA LEU A 118 7.73 7.97 -10.35
C LEU A 118 9.20 8.16 -9.94
N ASP A 119 9.44 8.62 -8.71
CA ASP A 119 10.80 8.81 -8.19
C ASP A 119 11.52 7.46 -8.08
N PHE A 120 10.81 6.38 -7.72
CA PHE A 120 11.39 5.04 -7.63
C PHE A 120 11.41 4.29 -8.98
N HIS A 121 10.28 4.23 -9.70
CA HIS A 121 10.14 3.41 -10.90
C HIS A 121 10.53 4.14 -12.21
N HIS A 122 10.63 5.47 -12.18
CA HIS A 122 10.96 6.32 -13.33
C HIS A 122 10.01 6.24 -14.54
N ARG A 123 8.83 5.65 -14.36
CA ARG A 123 7.78 5.53 -15.39
C ARG A 123 6.41 5.32 -14.74
N GLU A 124 5.37 5.58 -15.52
CA GLU A 124 4.00 5.20 -15.15
C GLU A 124 3.82 3.67 -15.16
N PRO A 125 2.91 3.13 -14.33
CA PRO A 125 2.64 1.69 -14.23
C PRO A 125 2.00 1.05 -15.48
#